data_AF-A0A0G4HRF5-F1
#
_entry.id   AF-A0A0G4HRF5-F1
#
_cell.length_a   1.000
_cell.length_b   1.000
_cell.length_c   1.000
_cell.angle_alpha   90.00
_cell.angle_beta   90.00
_cell.angle_gamma   90.00
#
_symmetry.space_group_name_H-M   'P 1'
#
loop_
_entity.id
_entity.type
_entity.pdbx_description
1 polymer ?
#
loop_
_entity_poly.entity_id
_entity_poly.type
_entity_poly.pdbx_seq_one_letter_code
_entity_poly.pdbx_strand_id
1 'polypeptide(L)'
;MSECTYRVQLGNPQAQPQAGSGNKWVPCEAFRRHQCGFTADACRFSHDAEILQTKRRNLCKRLLKKKGCQKKTCEWSHDIGAHPCLSYIFFDECEKEENGERCPFSHEKPAEEREKIQFIHWYSYKLHQHMKGADKGEDEALKKKKRELLEKRWWYPIFIKEGRSCRSKEKLVAGMRSSTSRLEKLE
;
A
#
# COMPACT_ATOMS: atom_id res chain seq x y z
N MET A 1 -60.27 -9.17 41.08
CA MET A 1 -59.40 -7.97 41.04
C MET A 1 -57.99 -8.46 41.32
N SER A 2 -57.20 -8.66 40.26
CA SER A 2 -55.89 -9.34 40.34
C SER A 2 -54.78 -8.31 40.16
N GLU A 3 -53.99 -8.09 41.20
CA GLU A 3 -52.86 -7.16 41.22
C GLU A 3 -51.65 -7.79 40.51
N CYS A 4 -51.22 -7.16 39.42
CA CYS A 4 -49.96 -7.46 38.74
C CYS A 4 -48.84 -6.60 39.36
N THR A 5 -48.05 -7.18 40.26
CA THR A 5 -46.83 -6.55 40.76
C THR A 5 -45.65 -6.84 39.82
N TYR A 6 -45.15 -5.83 39.13
CA TYR A 6 -43.92 -5.90 38.35
C TYR A 6 -42.71 -5.72 39.29
N ARG A 7 -41.84 -6.72 39.34
CA ARG A 7 -40.60 -6.72 40.11
C ARG A 7 -39.47 -6.30 39.16
N VAL A 8 -39.00 -5.05 39.26
CA VAL A 8 -37.84 -4.56 38.50
C VAL A 8 -36.58 -5.20 39.10
N GLN A 9 -35.98 -6.15 38.39
CA GLN A 9 -34.65 -6.66 38.68
C GLN A 9 -33.62 -5.58 38.33
N LEU A 10 -33.00 -4.98 39.34
CA LEU A 10 -31.82 -4.14 39.17
C LEU A 10 -30.66 -5.03 38.72
N GLY A 11 -30.33 -4.93 37.44
CA GLY A 11 -29.21 -5.61 36.80
C GLY A 11 -27.87 -5.15 37.40
N ASN A 12 -27.05 -6.16 37.67
CA ASN A 12 -25.67 -6.16 38.12
C ASN A 12 -24.78 -5.15 37.33
N PRO A 13 -23.99 -4.26 37.98
CA PRO A 13 -23.03 -3.40 37.28
C PRO A 13 -21.81 -4.22 36.86
N GLN A 14 -21.96 -5.03 35.81
CA GLN A 14 -20.83 -5.73 35.21
C GLN A 14 -20.01 -4.79 34.33
N ALA A 15 -18.74 -4.69 34.70
CA ALA A 15 -17.59 -4.39 33.86
C ALA A 15 -17.64 -3.05 33.13
N GLN A 16 -17.02 -2.04 33.74
CA GLN A 16 -16.47 -0.92 32.98
C GLN A 16 -15.54 -1.48 31.89
N PRO A 17 -15.77 -1.19 30.60
CA PRO A 17 -14.82 -1.55 29.56
C PRO A 17 -13.55 -0.77 29.85
N GLN A 18 -12.49 -1.48 30.23
CA GLN A 18 -11.16 -0.90 30.37
C GLN A 18 -10.84 -0.19 29.05
N ALA A 19 -10.70 1.14 29.11
CA ALA A 19 -10.36 1.97 27.98
C ALA A 19 -9.05 1.45 27.39
N GLY A 20 -9.17 0.66 26.32
CA GLY A 20 -8.03 0.06 25.67
C GLY A 20 -7.11 1.17 25.19
N SER A 21 -5.82 1.05 25.51
CA SER A 21 -4.71 1.87 25.03
C SER A 21 -4.49 1.72 23.51
N GLY A 22 -5.56 1.94 22.74
CA GLY A 22 -5.56 1.83 21.30
C GLY A 22 -4.72 2.92 20.66
N ASN A 23 -4.06 2.59 19.55
CA ASN A 23 -3.39 3.57 18.72
C ASN A 23 -4.43 4.40 17.97
N LYS A 24 -5.03 5.39 18.65
CA LYS A 24 -6.02 6.32 18.10
C LYS A 24 -5.46 7.25 17.00
N TRP A 25 -4.18 7.13 16.67
CA TRP A 25 -3.52 7.82 15.55
C TRP A 25 -3.53 7.02 14.24
N VAL A 26 -3.93 5.74 14.30
CA VAL A 26 -3.95 4.82 13.16
C VAL A 26 -5.39 4.64 12.69
N PRO A 27 -5.71 4.81 11.39
CA PRO A 27 -7.09 4.73 10.91
C PRO A 27 -7.65 3.31 11.01
N CYS A 28 -8.92 3.20 11.42
CA CYS A 28 -9.66 1.95 11.43
C CYS A 28 -10.22 1.64 10.03
N GLU A 29 -9.48 0.81 9.27
CA GLU A 29 -9.90 0.42 7.92
C GLU A 29 -11.22 -0.36 7.89
N ALA A 30 -11.56 -1.08 8.96
CA ALA A 30 -12.86 -1.74 9.08
C ALA A 30 -14.00 -0.74 9.27
N PHE A 31 -13.80 0.33 10.05
CA PHE A 31 -14.81 1.37 10.26
C PHE A 31 -15.04 2.18 9.00
N ARG A 32 -13.97 2.51 8.25
CA ARG A 32 -14.07 3.17 6.94
C ARG A 32 -14.96 2.41 5.96
N ARG A 33 -15.03 1.09 6.08
CA ARG A 33 -15.88 0.22 5.23
C ARG A 33 -17.24 -0.09 5.85
N HIS A 34 -17.61 0.57 6.95
CA HIS A 34 -18.82 0.30 7.73
C HIS A 34 -18.91 -1.17 8.23
N GLN A 35 -17.77 -1.78 8.53
CA GLN A 35 -17.64 -3.18 8.97
C GLN A 35 -17.06 -3.33 10.39
N CYS A 36 -16.79 -2.22 11.09
CA CYS A 36 -16.33 -2.26 12.47
C CYS A 36 -17.51 -2.53 13.41
N GLY A 37 -17.42 -3.59 14.20
CA GLY A 37 -18.42 -3.91 15.24
C GLY A 37 -18.13 -3.30 16.61
N PHE A 38 -17.11 -2.44 16.72
CA PHE A 38 -16.72 -1.79 17.98
C PHE A 38 -17.20 -0.34 18.01
N THR A 39 -17.53 0.16 19.19
CA THR A 39 -17.77 1.61 19.41
C THR A 39 -16.46 2.39 19.26
N ALA A 40 -16.56 3.71 19.05
CA ALA A 40 -15.38 4.57 18.89
C ALA A 40 -14.41 4.48 20.07
N ASP A 41 -14.93 4.35 21.29
CA ASP A 41 -14.12 4.23 22.51
C ASP A 41 -13.48 2.84 22.63
N ALA A 42 -14.24 1.78 22.33
CA ALA A 42 -13.77 0.39 22.44
C ALA A 42 -12.83 -0.04 21.31
N CYS A 43 -12.83 0.64 20.16
CA CYS A 43 -12.00 0.27 19.03
C CYS A 43 -10.52 0.63 19.27
N ARG A 44 -9.62 -0.30 18.96
CA ARG A 44 -8.16 -0.09 19.04
C ARG A 44 -7.64 0.98 18.06
N PHE A 45 -8.36 1.21 16.97
CA PHE A 45 -7.98 2.12 15.90
C PHE A 45 -8.90 3.34 15.88
N SER A 46 -8.45 4.40 15.23
CA SER A 46 -9.20 5.67 15.14
C SER A 46 -10.44 5.55 14.26
N HIS A 47 -11.56 6.05 14.76
CA HIS A 47 -12.79 6.32 14.00
C HIS A 47 -12.94 7.80 13.64
N ASP A 48 -11.95 8.63 13.99
CA ASP A 48 -11.95 10.06 13.71
C ASP A 48 -11.98 10.34 12.20
N ALA A 49 -12.89 11.20 11.76
CA ALA A 49 -13.08 11.52 10.34
C ALA A 49 -11.84 12.13 9.69
N GLU A 50 -11.13 13.02 10.38
CA GLU A 50 -9.93 13.68 9.87
C GLU A 50 -8.82 12.65 9.64
N ILE A 51 -8.60 11.75 10.60
CA ILE A 51 -7.63 10.65 10.47
C ILE A 51 -8.04 9.70 9.35
N LEU A 52 -9.34 9.43 9.21
CA LEU A 52 -9.85 8.56 8.17
C LEU A 52 -9.80 9.18 6.76
N GLN A 53 -9.76 10.50 6.63
CA GLN A 53 -9.62 11.17 5.33
C GLN A 53 -8.15 11.33 4.95
N THR A 54 -7.30 11.70 5.90
CA THR A 54 -5.89 12.07 5.64
C THR A 54 -4.94 10.87 5.64
N LYS A 55 -5.24 9.79 6.38
CA LYS A 55 -4.33 8.65 6.53
C LYS A 55 -4.92 7.38 5.98
N ARG A 56 -4.08 6.53 5.41
CA ARG A 56 -4.45 5.20 4.92
C ARG A 56 -3.47 4.16 5.47
N ARG A 57 -3.96 2.98 5.86
CA ARG A 57 -3.06 1.84 6.10
C ARG A 57 -2.66 1.23 4.76
N ASN A 58 -1.61 0.42 4.80
CA ASN A 58 -1.11 -0.29 3.63
C ASN A 58 -2.22 -1.13 3.00
N LEU A 59 -2.14 -1.29 1.68
CA LEU A 59 -3.08 -2.12 0.94
C LEU A 59 -3.03 -3.59 1.42
N CYS A 60 -4.20 -4.21 1.50
CA CYS A 60 -4.33 -5.59 1.93
C CYS A 60 -3.63 -6.55 0.96
N LYS A 61 -2.67 -7.31 1.47
CA LYS A 61 -1.89 -8.28 0.69
C LYS A 61 -2.75 -9.34 -0.01
N ARG A 62 -3.89 -9.72 0.57
CA ARG A 62 -4.81 -10.71 -0.03
C ARG A 62 -5.57 -10.12 -1.22
N LEU A 63 -5.92 -8.85 -1.13
CA LEU A 63 -6.57 -8.12 -2.22
C LEU A 63 -5.62 -7.97 -3.41
N LEU A 64 -4.35 -7.61 -3.15
CA LEU A 64 -3.30 -7.54 -4.18
C LEU A 64 -3.08 -8.86 -4.92
N LYS A 65 -3.19 -10.00 -4.23
CA LYS A 65 -3.05 -11.33 -4.82
C LYS A 65 -4.28 -11.80 -5.61
N LYS A 66 -5.27 -10.93 -5.86
CA LYS A 66 -6.54 -11.24 -6.53
C LYS A 66 -7.35 -12.39 -5.88
N LYS A 67 -7.06 -12.74 -4.62
CA LYS A 67 -7.76 -13.81 -3.88
C LYS A 67 -8.99 -13.31 -3.12
N GLY A 68 -9.24 -11.99 -3.14
CA GLY A 68 -10.22 -11.34 -2.27
C GLY A 68 -9.77 -11.36 -0.79
N CYS A 69 -10.37 -10.47 0.02
CA CYS A 69 -10.18 -10.49 1.47
C CYS A 69 -11.49 -10.84 2.16
N GLN A 70 -11.55 -12.00 2.80
CA GLN A 70 -12.75 -12.47 3.51
C GLN A 70 -12.82 -12.00 4.98
N LYS A 71 -11.79 -11.30 5.48
CA LYS A 71 -11.78 -10.81 6.86
C LYS A 71 -12.64 -9.54 6.98
N LYS A 72 -13.79 -9.64 7.65
CA LYS A 72 -14.67 -8.48 7.96
C LYS A 72 -13.89 -7.36 8.67
N THR A 73 -13.14 -7.73 9.70
CA THR A 73 -12.30 -6.82 10.48
C THR A 73 -10.88 -6.73 9.93
N CYS A 74 -10.70 -6.78 8.60
CA CYS A 74 -9.38 -6.62 8.01
C CYS A 74 -8.81 -5.26 8.37
N GLU A 75 -7.64 -5.30 9.01
CA GLU A 75 -7.00 -4.11 9.53
C GLU A 75 -6.32 -3.28 8.41
N TRP A 76 -6.16 -3.83 7.21
CA TRP A 76 -5.47 -3.22 6.08
C TRP A 76 -6.46 -2.54 5.12
N SER A 77 -5.97 -1.59 4.32
CA SER A 77 -6.82 -0.89 3.33
C SER A 77 -7.30 -1.86 2.25
N HIS A 78 -8.56 -1.74 1.86
CA HIS A 78 -9.14 -2.44 0.69
C HIS A 78 -9.44 -1.48 -0.47
N ASP A 79 -9.15 -0.21 -0.30
CA ASP A 79 -9.34 0.81 -1.31
C ASP A 79 -8.07 0.87 -2.15
N ILE A 80 -8.08 0.22 -3.32
CA ILE A 80 -6.91 0.18 -4.23
C ILE A 80 -6.72 1.55 -4.88
N GLY A 81 -7.83 2.22 -5.21
CA GLY A 81 -7.83 3.54 -5.85
C GLY A 81 -7.17 4.60 -4.99
N ALA A 82 -7.31 4.54 -3.66
CA ALA A 82 -6.63 5.49 -2.76
C ALA A 82 -5.11 5.27 -2.60
N HIS A 83 -4.52 4.23 -3.21
CA HIS A 83 -3.07 3.99 -3.16
C HIS A 83 -2.43 4.50 -4.45
N PRO A 84 -1.32 5.27 -4.37
CA PRO A 84 -0.70 5.85 -5.54
C PRO A 84 -0.05 4.78 -6.45
N CYS A 85 -0.16 4.99 -7.75
CA CYS A 85 0.47 4.17 -8.79
C CYS A 85 1.96 4.45 -8.84
N LEU A 86 2.77 3.44 -8.55
CA LEU A 86 4.21 3.59 -8.51
C LEU A 86 4.80 4.12 -9.81
N SER A 87 4.43 3.49 -10.95
CA SER A 87 4.96 3.88 -12.26
C SER A 87 4.64 5.33 -12.56
N TYR A 88 3.41 5.74 -12.29
CA TYR A 88 2.99 7.12 -12.51
C TYR A 88 3.74 8.10 -11.62
N ILE A 89 3.89 7.82 -10.32
CA ILE A 89 4.61 8.71 -9.41
C ILE A 89 6.09 8.87 -9.80
N PHE A 90 6.73 7.78 -10.24
CA PHE A 90 8.15 7.79 -10.59
C PHE A 90 8.45 8.37 -11.97
N PHE A 91 7.69 7.94 -12.98
CA PHE A 91 7.98 8.20 -14.39
C PHE A 91 7.04 9.21 -15.03
N ASP A 92 5.99 9.62 -14.32
CA ASP A 92 4.84 10.38 -14.86
C ASP A 92 4.09 9.61 -15.97
N GLU A 93 4.29 8.29 -16.04
CA GLU A 93 3.79 7.38 -17.06
C GLU A 93 3.22 6.10 -16.42
N CYS A 94 2.11 5.59 -16.96
CA CYS A 94 1.53 4.32 -16.53
C CYS A 94 1.27 3.43 -17.74
N GLU A 95 2.05 2.35 -17.86
CA GLU A 95 1.95 1.35 -18.93
C GLU A 95 0.51 0.84 -19.13
N LYS A 96 -0.31 0.78 -18.07
CA LYS A 96 -1.71 0.35 -18.19
C LYS A 96 -2.53 1.33 -19.00
N GLU A 97 -2.44 2.62 -18.68
CA GLU A 97 -3.20 3.65 -19.41
C GLU A 97 -2.69 3.80 -20.84
N GLU A 98 -1.38 3.67 -21.07
CA GLU A 98 -0.81 3.66 -22.42
C GLU A 98 -1.36 2.52 -23.29
N ASN A 99 -1.60 1.35 -22.68
CA ASN A 99 -2.19 0.19 -23.34
C ASN A 99 -3.74 0.26 -23.40
N GLY A 100 -4.36 1.37 -23.00
CA GLY A 100 -5.81 1.53 -22.96
C GLY A 100 -6.50 0.77 -21.82
N GLU A 101 -5.75 0.21 -20.87
CA GLU A 101 -6.28 -0.41 -19.66
C GLU A 101 -6.44 0.62 -18.53
N ARG A 102 -7.52 0.49 -17.76
CA ARG A 102 -7.69 1.33 -16.56
C ARG A 102 -6.75 0.88 -15.44
N CYS A 103 -5.86 1.77 -15.01
CA CYS A 103 -5.04 1.54 -13.82
C CYS A 103 -5.93 1.49 -12.56
N PRO A 104 -5.78 0.48 -11.68
CA PRO A 104 -6.59 0.37 -10.46
C PRO A 104 -6.09 1.26 -9.30
N PHE A 105 -4.91 1.89 -9.44
CA PHE A 105 -4.27 2.74 -8.45
C PHE A 105 -4.46 4.23 -8.80
N SER A 106 -4.29 5.13 -7.83
CA SER A 106 -4.39 6.59 -8.05
C SER A 106 -3.24 7.12 -8.91
N HIS A 107 -3.57 7.99 -9.87
CA HIS A 107 -2.63 8.84 -10.62
C HIS A 107 -2.63 10.28 -10.10
N GLU A 108 -3.07 10.50 -8.87
CA GLU A 108 -2.94 11.78 -8.20
C GLU A 108 -1.47 12.01 -7.82
N LYS A 109 -0.91 13.14 -8.27
CA LYS A 109 0.46 13.51 -7.94
C LYS A 109 0.51 14.08 -6.53
N PRO A 110 1.54 13.76 -5.74
CA PRO A 110 1.80 14.45 -4.48
C PRO A 110 1.96 15.94 -4.77
N ALA A 111 1.39 16.78 -3.91
CA ALA A 111 1.44 18.22 -4.11
C ALA A 111 2.87 18.75 -3.99
N GLU A 112 3.66 18.14 -3.11
CA GLU A 112 5.04 18.53 -2.86
C GLU A 112 6.05 17.44 -3.26
N GLU A 113 7.19 17.86 -3.82
CA GLU A 113 8.31 16.97 -4.16
C GLU A 113 8.80 16.19 -2.93
N ARG A 114 8.71 16.79 -1.74
CA ARG A 114 9.08 16.13 -0.48
C ARG A 114 8.23 14.90 -0.20
N GLU A 115 6.93 14.98 -0.44
CA GLU A 115 5.99 13.87 -0.25
C GLU A 115 6.27 12.75 -1.26
N LYS A 116 6.58 13.11 -2.51
CA LYS A 116 7.04 12.18 -3.54
C LYS A 116 8.29 11.41 -3.08
N ILE A 117 9.32 12.11 -2.60
CA ILE A 117 10.56 11.48 -2.11
C ILE A 117 10.28 10.55 -0.92
N GLN A 118 9.47 10.98 0.04
CA GLN A 118 9.10 10.15 1.19
C GLN A 118 8.35 8.89 0.78
N PHE A 119 7.41 9.00 -0.16
CA PHE A 119 6.69 7.87 -0.72
C PHE A 119 7.65 6.89 -1.40
N ILE A 120 8.54 7.39 -2.25
CA ILE A 120 9.56 6.61 -2.95
C ILE A 120 10.44 5.83 -1.96
N HIS A 121 10.95 6.50 -0.92
CA HIS A 121 11.75 5.88 0.12
C HIS A 121 10.99 4.78 0.86
N TRP A 122 9.78 5.10 1.33
CA TRP A 122 8.94 4.18 2.06
C TRP A 122 8.58 2.94 1.23
N TYR A 123 8.23 3.13 -0.05
CA TYR A 123 7.87 2.04 -0.95
C TYR A 123 9.08 1.16 -1.29
N SER A 124 10.24 1.76 -1.57
CA SER A 124 11.49 1.03 -1.80
C SER A 124 11.86 0.17 -0.60
N TYR A 125 11.72 0.69 0.61
CA TYR A 125 11.91 -0.07 1.85
C TYR A 125 10.91 -1.24 1.97
N LYS A 126 9.63 -1.02 1.64
CA LYS A 126 8.61 -2.08 1.68
C LYS A 126 8.89 -3.20 0.69
N LEU A 127 9.31 -2.87 -0.53
CA LEU A 127 9.71 -3.86 -1.53
C LEU A 127 10.92 -4.66 -1.05
N HIS A 128 11.95 -3.99 -0.52
CA HIS A 128 13.13 -4.65 0.03
C HIS A 128 12.78 -5.66 1.11
N GLN A 129 11.91 -5.28 2.05
CA GLN A 129 11.43 -6.18 3.11
C GLN A 129 10.62 -7.36 2.55
N HIS A 130 9.81 -7.12 1.50
CA HIS A 130 9.08 -8.18 0.82
C HIS A 130 10.00 -9.17 0.10
N MET A 131 11.09 -8.70 -0.49
CA MET A 131 12.08 -9.53 -1.17
C MET A 131 12.94 -10.33 -0.18
N LYS A 132 13.41 -9.71 0.91
CA LYS A 132 14.13 -10.42 1.99
C LYS A 132 13.32 -11.55 2.63
N GLY A 133 11.99 -11.44 2.63
CA GLY A 133 11.11 -12.50 3.10
C GLY A 133 10.94 -13.67 2.12
N ALA A 134 11.31 -13.49 0.85
CA ALA A 134 11.26 -14.54 -0.18
C ALA A 134 12.53 -15.43 -0.17
N ASP A 135 13.58 -15.02 0.54
CA ASP A 135 14.89 -15.70 0.56
C ASP A 135 14.93 -17.04 1.33
N LYS A 136 13.84 -17.43 2.00
CA LYS A 136 13.76 -18.73 2.68
C LYS A 136 13.48 -19.84 1.67
N GLY A 137 14.53 -20.24 0.94
CA GLY A 137 14.52 -21.37 0.01
C GLY A 137 14.94 -21.06 -1.42
N GLU A 138 15.32 -19.82 -1.73
CA GLU A 138 15.81 -19.46 -3.07
C GLU A 138 17.31 -19.74 -3.23
N ASP A 139 17.65 -20.34 -4.36
CA ASP A 139 19.01 -20.61 -4.85
C ASP A 139 19.86 -19.33 -4.83
N GLU A 140 21.11 -19.42 -4.34
CA GLU A 140 22.02 -18.28 -4.21
C GLU A 140 22.32 -17.60 -5.56
N ALA A 141 22.27 -18.33 -6.68
CA ALA A 141 22.41 -17.75 -8.02
C ALA A 141 21.19 -16.89 -8.40
N LEU A 142 19.98 -17.29 -7.99
CA LEU A 142 18.77 -16.49 -8.20
C LEU A 142 18.78 -15.23 -7.34
N LYS A 143 19.27 -15.33 -6.09
CA LYS A 143 19.48 -14.17 -5.21
C LYS A 143 20.47 -13.17 -5.80
N LYS A 144 21.61 -13.65 -6.32
CA LYS A 144 22.60 -12.79 -6.99
C LYS A 144 22.01 -12.11 -8.22
N LYS A 145 21.28 -12.84 -9.07
CA LYS A 145 20.63 -12.27 -10.27
C LYS A 145 19.56 -11.23 -9.93
N LYS A 146 18.76 -11.47 -8.88
CA LYS A 146 17.80 -10.47 -8.35
C LYS A 146 18.53 -9.24 -7.81
N ARG A 147 19.64 -9.41 -7.08
CA ARG A 147 20.45 -8.30 -6.57
C ARG A 147 21.03 -7.45 -7.70
N GLU A 148 21.56 -8.08 -8.75
CA GLU A 148 22.05 -7.38 -9.95
C GLU A 148 20.92 -6.66 -10.71
N LEU A 149 19.74 -7.27 -10.84
CA LEU A 149 18.57 -6.61 -11.43
C LEU A 149 18.09 -5.42 -10.60
N LEU A 150 18.16 -5.52 -9.27
CA LEU A 150 17.85 -4.42 -8.37
C LEU A 150 18.89 -3.31 -8.48
N GLU A 151 20.18 -3.63 -8.49
CA GLU A 151 21.23 -2.63 -8.71
C GLU A 151 21.12 -1.97 -10.09
N LYS A 152 20.79 -2.71 -11.14
CA LYS A 152 20.66 -2.15 -12.49
C LYS A 152 19.36 -1.37 -12.71
N ARG A 153 18.26 -1.72 -12.02
CA ARG A 153 16.91 -1.15 -12.26
C ARG A 153 16.46 -0.14 -11.18
N TRP A 154 17.09 -0.11 -10.01
CA TRP A 154 16.69 0.73 -8.86
C TRP A 154 17.72 1.79 -8.43
N TRP A 155 18.81 1.98 -9.16
CA TRP A 155 19.77 3.08 -8.94
C TRP A 155 19.27 4.47 -9.38
N TYR A 156 17.95 4.71 -9.43
CA TYR A 156 17.40 6.00 -9.85
C TYR A 156 17.13 7.05 -8.75
N PRO A 157 17.04 6.75 -7.42
CA PRO A 157 16.93 7.83 -6.45
C PRO A 157 18.29 8.42 -5.99
N ILE A 158 19.45 7.90 -6.43
CA ILE A 158 20.75 8.50 -6.08
C ILE A 158 21.11 9.69 -7.02
N PHE A 159 20.46 9.80 -8.19
CA PHE A 159 20.76 10.87 -9.16
C PHE A 159 20.13 12.25 -8.84
N ILE A 160 19.26 12.35 -7.83
CA ILE A 160 18.71 13.66 -7.40
C ILE A 160 19.78 14.52 -6.67
N LYS A 161 20.95 13.96 -6.32
CA LYS A 161 22.03 14.73 -5.71
C LYS A 161 22.90 15.55 -6.68
N GLU A 162 22.80 15.37 -8.00
CA GLU A 162 23.71 16.05 -8.95
C GLU A 162 23.08 17.06 -9.91
N GLY A 163 21.78 17.38 -9.80
CA GLY A 163 21.20 18.50 -10.57
C GLY A 163 21.35 18.39 -12.09
N ARG A 164 21.52 17.19 -12.66
CA ARG A 164 21.63 17.02 -14.11
C ARG A 164 20.23 16.87 -14.72
N SER A 165 19.84 17.86 -15.52
CA SER A 165 18.54 17.94 -16.19
C SER A 165 18.27 16.75 -17.13
N CYS A 166 16.99 16.48 -17.35
CA CYS A 166 16.37 15.34 -18.06
C CYS A 166 16.78 15.11 -19.54
N ARG A 167 17.88 15.66 -20.07
CA ARG A 167 18.30 15.45 -21.47
C ARG A 167 18.95 14.10 -21.78
N SER A 168 19.17 13.23 -20.79
CA SER A 168 19.81 11.92 -20.99
C SER A 168 18.83 10.76 -21.24
N LYS A 169 17.51 10.99 -21.19
CA LYS A 169 16.48 9.95 -21.41
C LYS A 169 16.59 9.25 -22.78
N GLU A 170 16.95 9.99 -23.84
CA GLU A 170 16.98 9.43 -25.21
C GLU A 170 18.08 8.36 -25.43
N LYS A 171 19.24 8.48 -24.77
CA LYS A 171 20.35 7.53 -24.98
C LYS A 171 20.13 6.20 -24.23
N LEU A 172 19.40 6.21 -23.13
CA LEU A 172 19.13 5.01 -22.33
C LEU A 172 18.01 4.16 -22.93
N VAL A 173 16.98 4.78 -23.52
CA VAL A 173 15.90 4.06 -24.21
C VAL A 173 16.37 3.53 -25.57
N ALA A 174 17.23 4.26 -26.29
CA ALA A 174 17.81 3.80 -27.57
C ALA A 174 18.69 2.53 -27.40
N GLY A 175 19.40 2.40 -26.28
CA GLY A 175 20.22 1.21 -26.00
C GLY A 175 19.39 -0.07 -25.75
N MET A 176 18.15 0.04 -25.28
CA MET A 176 17.30 -1.12 -24.98
C MET A 176 16.60 -1.68 -26.23
N ARG A 177 16.30 -0.85 -27.23
CA ARG A 177 15.68 -1.29 -28.50
C ARG A 177 16.64 -2.02 -29.46
N SER A 178 17.97 -1.89 -29.27
CA SER A 178 18.97 -2.57 -30.10
C SER A 178 19.18 -4.06 -29.73
N SER A 179 18.61 -4.52 -28.61
CA SER A 179 18.84 -5.88 -28.10
C SER A 179 17.83 -6.90 -28.63
N THR A 180 16.67 -6.45 -29.12
CA THR A 180 15.59 -7.32 -29.63
C THR A 180 15.76 -7.66 -31.11
N SER A 181 16.54 -6.90 -31.88
CA SER A 181 16.78 -7.18 -33.31
C SER A 181 17.87 -8.23 -33.59
N ARG A 182 18.53 -8.76 -32.55
CA ARG A 182 19.62 -9.75 -32.72
C ARG A 182 19.18 -11.20 -32.52
N LEU A 183 17.91 -11.44 -32.16
CA LEU A 183 17.33 -12.77 -31.97
C LEU A 183 16.54 -13.30 -33.18
N GLU A 184 16.29 -12.48 -34.21
CA GLU A 184 15.56 -12.88 -35.43
C GLU A 184 16.48 -13.26 -36.62
N LYS A 185 17.75 -13.63 -36.37
CA LYS A 185 18.68 -14.08 -37.44
C LYS A 185 19.27 -15.47 -37.21
N LEU A 186 18.52 -16.35 -36.53
CA LEU A 186 18.90 -17.76 -36.34
C LEU A 186 17.74 -18.71 -36.69
N GLU A 187 17.05 -18.42 -37.79
CA GLU A 187 16.28 -19.40 -38.57
C GLU A 187 16.73 -19.34 -40.03
#